data_AF-A0A7J4FDJ6-F1
#
_entry.id   AF-A0A7J4FDJ6-F1
#
_cell.length_a   1.000
_cell.length_b   1.000
_cell.length_c   1.000
_cell.angle_alpha   90.00
_cell.angle_beta   90.00
_cell.angle_gamma   90.00
#
_symmetry.space_group_name_H-M   'P 1'
#
loop_
_entity.id
_entity.type
_entity.pdbx_description
1 polymer ?
#
loop_
_entity_poly.entity_id
_entity_poly.type
_entity_poly.pdbx_seq_one_letter_code
_entity_poly.pdbx_strand_id
1 'polypeptide(L)'
;MFLKEAIIENFMSYTYARIPFKPGVNAICGPNGAGKSSILLAISVALGQSYTERSRKLSELIRWGEKRARVTLILDNSRRDGRRPIPKFNQD
;
A
#
# COMPACT_ATOMS: atom_id res chain seq x y z
N MET A 1 -1.47 -11.18 9.95
CA MET A 1 -1.96 -9.84 9.62
C MET A 1 -2.29 -9.92 8.15
N PHE A 2 -3.39 -9.34 7.72
CA PHE A 2 -3.79 -9.42 6.32
C PHE A 2 -4.15 -8.03 5.81
N LEU A 3 -3.53 -7.61 4.70
CA LEU A 3 -3.91 -6.37 4.04
C LEU A 3 -5.30 -6.58 3.42
N LYS A 4 -6.31 -5.84 3.88
CA LYS A 4 -7.67 -5.85 3.33
C LYS A 4 -7.81 -4.90 2.15
N GLU A 5 -7.21 -3.72 2.26
CA GLU A 5 -7.36 -2.67 1.25
C GLU A 5 -6.15 -1.73 1.27
N ALA A 6 -5.74 -1.28 0.08
CA ALA A 6 -4.85 -0.13 -0.07
C ALA A 6 -5.60 1.02 -0.74
N ILE A 7 -5.57 2.19 -0.11
CA ILE A 7 -6.11 3.44 -0.64
C ILE A 7 -4.92 4.32 -1.02
N ILE A 8 -4.84 4.74 -2.27
CA ILE A 8 -3.71 5.46 -2.84
C ILE A 8 -4.22 6.77 -3.44
N GLU A 9 -3.63 7.89 -3.03
CA GLU A 9 -3.99 9.24 -3.46
C GLU A 9 -2.72 9.98 -3.90
N ASN A 10 -2.75 10.56 -5.10
CA ASN A 10 -1.68 11.41 -5.65
C ASN A 10 -0.27 10.81 -5.54
N PHE A 11 -0.17 9.50 -5.78
CA PHE A 11 1.07 8.74 -5.68
C PHE A 11 1.48 8.22 -7.06
N MET A 12 2.61 8.69 -7.57
CA MET A 12 3.11 8.33 -8.91
C MET A 12 2.02 8.53 -9.98
N SER A 13 1.67 7.47 -10.70
CA SER A 13 0.64 7.47 -11.76
C SER A 13 -0.79 7.51 -11.22
N TYR A 14 -1.03 7.32 -9.93
CA TYR A 14 -2.38 7.29 -9.35
C TYR A 14 -2.81 8.68 -8.88
N THR A 15 -3.97 9.13 -9.36
CA THR A 15 -4.72 10.23 -8.74
C THR A 15 -5.50 9.71 -7.53
N TYR A 16 -6.26 8.64 -7.71
CA TYR A 16 -7.00 7.96 -6.65
C TYR A 16 -7.19 6.48 -7.01
N ALA A 17 -7.00 5.58 -6.04
CA ALA A 17 -7.35 4.16 -6.18
C ALA A 17 -7.73 3.55 -4.82
N ARG A 18 -8.70 2.65 -4.83
CA ARG A 18 -9.02 1.74 -3.73
C ARG A 18 -8.87 0.31 -4.23
N ILE A 19 -7.96 -0.44 -3.63
CA ILE A 19 -7.57 -1.76 -4.10
C ILE A 19 -7.88 -2.77 -3.01
N PRO A 20 -8.97 -3.56 -3.14
CA PRO A 20 -9.26 -4.62 -2.21
C PRO A 20 -8.34 -5.82 -2.44
N PHE A 21 -7.93 -6.46 -1.36
CA PHE A 21 -7.15 -7.70 -1.37
C PHE A 21 -7.98 -8.82 -0.78
N LYS A 22 -7.73 -10.05 -1.25
CA LYS A 22 -8.36 -11.28 -0.74
C LYS A 22 -7.34 -12.20 -0.07
N PRO A 23 -7.75 -13.07 0.87
CA PRO A 23 -6.87 -14.11 1.39
C PRO A 23 -6.32 -14.99 0.26
N GLY A 24 -5.07 -15.44 0.42
CA GLY A 24 -4.36 -16.22 -0.61
C GLY A 24 -3.54 -15.35 -1.56
N VAL A 25 -3.41 -15.80 -2.80
CA VAL A 25 -2.59 -15.14 -3.83
C VAL A 25 -3.42 -14.10 -4.58
N ASN A 26 -2.93 -12.85 -4.63
CA ASN A 26 -3.54 -11.79 -5.42
C ASN A 26 -2.64 -11.49 -6.62
N ALA A 27 -3.18 -11.61 -7.84
CA ALA A 27 -2.46 -11.28 -9.07
C ALA A 27 -2.82 -9.86 -9.52
N ILE A 28 -1.80 -8.99 -9.64
CA ILE A 28 -1.95 -7.62 -10.15
C ILE A 28 -1.52 -7.61 -11.61
N CYS A 29 -2.49 -7.53 -12.53
CA CYS A 29 -2.27 -7.63 -13.97
C CYS A 29 -2.56 -6.32 -14.71
N GLY A 30 -1.95 -6.15 -15.89
CA GLY A 30 -2.16 -4.98 -16.75
C GLY A 30 -0.94 -4.63 -17.60
N PRO A 31 -1.06 -3.69 -18.55
CA PRO A 31 0.04 -3.29 -19.45
C PRO A 31 1.23 -2.66 -18.72
N ASN A 32 2.38 -2.60 -19.39
CA ASN A 32 3.51 -1.81 -18.91
C ASN A 32 3.11 -0.34 -18.77
N GLY A 33 3.57 0.31 -17.70
CA GLY A 33 3.16 1.69 -17.36
C GLY A 33 1.82 1.82 -16.65
N ALA A 34 1.00 0.76 -16.52
CA ALA A 34 -0.33 0.81 -15.89
C ALA A 34 -0.33 1.06 -14.36
N GLY A 35 0.82 1.33 -13.73
CA GLY A 35 0.91 1.61 -12.29
C GLY A 35 1.01 0.38 -11.38
N LYS A 36 1.06 -0.84 -11.91
CA LYS A 36 1.14 -2.10 -11.11
C LYS A 36 2.22 -2.06 -10.02
N SER A 37 3.46 -1.74 -10.39
CA SER A 37 4.57 -1.65 -9.44
C SER A 37 4.43 -0.47 -8.47
N SER A 38 3.70 0.59 -8.86
CA SER A 38 3.43 1.73 -7.98
C SER A 38 2.49 1.32 -6.83
N ILE A 39 1.62 0.32 -7.01
CA ILE A 39 0.82 -0.28 -5.92
C ILE A 39 1.74 -0.91 -4.88
N LEU A 40 2.67 -1.76 -5.32
CA LEU A 40 3.62 -2.41 -4.42
C LEU A 40 4.49 -1.37 -3.69
N LEU A 41 4.96 -0.35 -4.42
CA LEU A 41 5.75 0.73 -3.86
C LEU A 41 4.98 1.52 -2.79
N ALA A 42 3.71 1.85 -3.06
CA ALA A 42 2.84 2.55 -2.11
C ALA A 42 2.70 1.75 -0.81
N ILE A 43 2.45 0.44 -0.91
CA ILE A 43 2.35 -0.46 0.24
C ILE A 43 3.66 -0.50 1.03
N SER A 44 4.79 -0.68 0.35
CA SER A 44 6.12 -0.67 0.97
C SER A 44 6.40 0.61 1.74
N VAL A 45 6.16 1.78 1.13
CA VAL A 45 6.38 3.08 1.76
C VAL A 45 5.48 3.26 2.98
N ALA A 46 4.21 2.88 2.89
CA ALA A 46 3.27 2.95 4.02
C ALA A 46 3.67 2.03 5.19
N LEU A 47 4.36 0.93 4.92
CA LEU A 47 4.91 0.03 5.94
C LEU A 47 6.29 0.48 6.48
N GLY A 48 6.80 1.64 6.05
CA GLY A 48 8.02 2.24 6.59
C GLY A 48 9.26 2.08 5.71
N GLN A 49 9.12 1.65 4.45
CA GLN A 49 10.25 1.60 3.53
C GLN A 49 10.62 3.01 3.03
N SER A 50 11.70 3.56 3.59
CA SER A 50 12.19 4.92 3.26
C SER A 50 13.08 4.99 2.02
N TYR A 51 13.67 3.86 1.61
CA TYR A 51 14.51 3.73 0.43
C TYR A 51 13.90 2.72 -0.52
N THR A 52 13.68 3.14 -1.76
CA THR A 52 13.10 2.29 -2.79
C THR A 52 14.02 2.26 -3.99
N GLU A 53 14.05 1.15 -4.73
CA GLU A 53 14.87 1.06 -5.95
C GLU A 53 14.52 2.15 -6.98
N ARG A 54 13.31 2.72 -6.90
CA ARG A 54 12.81 3.75 -7.81
C ARG A 54 13.09 5.17 -7.37
N SER A 55 13.35 5.41 -6.09
CA SER A 55 13.58 6.76 -5.58
C SER A 55 14.33 6.76 -4.25
N ARG A 56 15.28 7.70 -4.16
CA ARG A 56 16.04 8.01 -2.93
C ARG A 56 15.34 9.03 -2.04
N LYS A 57 14.27 9.68 -2.51
CA LYS A 57 13.52 10.71 -1.77
C LYS A 57 12.02 10.47 -1.90
N LEU A 58 11.33 10.29 -0.77
CA LEU A 58 9.88 10.06 -0.75
C LEU A 58 9.06 11.14 -1.50
N SER A 59 9.57 12.37 -1.59
CA SER A 59 8.92 13.45 -2.34
C SER A 59 8.81 13.18 -3.85
N GLU A 60 9.71 12.39 -4.43
CA GLU A 60 9.67 12.02 -5.85
C GLU A 60 8.55 11.01 -6.15
N LEU A 61 7.94 10.42 -5.11
CA LEU A 61 6.80 9.52 -5.25
C LEU A 61 5.46 10.28 -5.30
N ILE A 62 5.47 11.59 -5.04
CA ILE A 62 4.31 12.44 -5.19
C ILE A 62 4.01 12.62 -6.68
N ARG A 63 2.74 12.47 -7.04
CA ARG A 63 2.27 12.68 -8.41
C ARG A 63 2.66 14.08 -8.90
N TRP A 64 3.08 14.17 -10.16
CA TRP A 64 3.46 15.46 -10.76
C TRP A 64 2.30 16.46 -10.69
N GLY A 65 2.61 17.69 -10.28
CA GLY A 65 1.64 18.76 -10.06
C GLY A 65 0.97 18.75 -8.68
N GLU A 66 1.15 17.69 -7.89
CA GLU A 66 0.54 17.57 -6.57
C GLU A 66 1.48 17.97 -5.44
N LYS A 67 0.92 18.50 -4.35
CA LYS A 67 1.68 18.92 -3.17
C LYS A 67 1.90 17.80 -2.15
N ARG A 68 1.09 16.74 -2.22
CA ARG A 68 1.05 15.65 -1.23
C ARG A 68 0.55 14.37 -1.87
N ALA A 69 1.16 13.26 -1.47
CA ALA A 69 0.63 11.91 -1.65
C ALA A 69 0.08 11.35 -0.32
N ARG A 70 -0.90 10.45 -0.39
CA ARG A 70 -1.36 9.66 0.76
C ARG A 70 -1.48 8.19 0.37
N VAL A 71 -0.99 7.33 1.23
CA VAL A 71 -1.24 5.89 1.15
C VAL A 71 -1.83 5.45 2.49
N THR A 72 -2.96 4.76 2.46
CA THR A 72 -3.62 4.21 3.64
C THR A 72 -3.79 2.71 3.45
N LEU A 73 -3.33 1.93 4.42
CA LEU A 73 -3.48 0.47 4.44
C LEU A 73 -4.50 0.07 5.50
N ILE A 74 -5.51 -0.68 5.08
CA ILE A 74 -6.46 -1.30 6.00
C ILE A 74 -5.96 -2.70 6.30
N LEU A 75 -5.59 -2.95 7.56
CA LEU A 75 -5.00 -4.21 8.00
C LEU A 75 -5.98 -4.98 8.89
N ASP A 76 -6.09 -6.28 8.65
CA ASP A 76 -6.75 -7.21 9.53
C ASP A 76 -5.79 -7.74 10.59
N ASN A 77 -6.09 -7.41 11.85
CA ASN A 77 -5.40 -7.92 13.02
C ASN A 77 -6.32 -8.79 13.91
N SER A 78 -7.35 -9.38 13.31
CA SER A 78 -8.26 -10.31 13.98
C SER A 78 -7.53 -11.55 14.49
N ARG A 79 -8.07 -12.16 15.54
CA ARG A 79 -7.50 -13.39 16.11
C ARG A 79 -7.60 -14.53 15.09
N ARG A 80 -6.52 -15.29 14.95
CA ARG A 80 -6.44 -16.55 14.18
C ARG A 80 -5.79 -17.58 15.09
N ASP A 81 -6.43 -18.74 15.24
CA ASP A 81 -5.96 -19.83 16.12
C ASP A 81 -5.66 -19.35 17.56
N GLY A 82 -6.55 -18.53 18.10
CA GLY A 82 -6.45 -17.99 19.46
C GLY A 82 -5.44 -16.85 19.65
N ARG A 83 -4.64 -16.49 18.63
CA ARG A 83 -3.62 -15.43 18.72
C ARG A 83 -3.86 -14.32 17.70
N ARG A 84 -3.55 -13.06 18.06
CA ARG A 84 -3.51 -11.95 17.10
C ARG A 84 -2.18 -11.97 16.35
N PRO A 85 -2.17 -11.62 15.06
CA PRO A 85 -0.92 -11.52 14.32
C PRO A 85 0.03 -10.45 14.85
N ILE A 86 -0.48 -9.31 15.29
CA ILE A 86 0.29 -8.30 16.02
C ILE A 86 -0.33 -8.13 17.41
N PRO A 87 0.19 -8.82 18.45
CA PRO A 87 -0.42 -8.82 19.78
C PRO A 87 -0.49 -7.46 20.46
N LYS A 88 0.44 -6.55 20.12
CA LYS A 88 0.57 -5.22 20.73
C LYS A 88 -0.54 -4.23 20.34
N PHE A 89 -1.29 -4.52 19.28
CA PHE A 89 -2.35 -3.63 18.80
C PHE A 89 -3.69 -4.34 18.87
N ASN A 90 -4.64 -3.76 19.60
CA ASN A 90 -6.03 -4.18 19.50
C ASN A 90 -6.62 -3.75 18.16
N GLN A 91 -7.62 -4.49 17.72
CA GLN A 91 -8.41 -4.13 16.55
C GLN A 91 -9.68 -3.51 17.14
N ASP A 92 -9.57 -2.24 17.53
CA ASP A 92 -10.67 -1.41 18.04
C ASP A 92 -11.06 -0.41 16.94
#